data_AF-A0A925N162-F1
#
_entry.id   AF-A0A925N162-F1
#
_cell.length_a   1.000
_cell.length_b   1.000
_cell.length_c   1.000
_cell.angle_alpha   90.00
_cell.angle_beta   90.00
_cell.angle_gamma   90.00
#
_symmetry.space_group_name_H-M   'P 1'
#
loop_
_entity.id
_entity.type
_entity.pdbx_description
1 polymer ?
#
loop_
_entity_poly.entity_id
_entity_poly.type
_entity_poly.pdbx_seq_one_letter_code
_entity_poly.pdbx_strand_id
1 'polypeptide(L)'
;PIVFAANAGAPPPESVRDAATALVERPAPSTTYGPLAVTLGMAFREAIARFDCEIAFRVDVDALITGPGIPEAAAARFAADPRIGLLGACAFASEGSARDVSYPAAILRAEASRDDPLGRLLMALWIDAKAHGYCDAEHANGCVSLIHRRALDAAIAAERLGHPAFEASRLGEDILLALVVRSLGFTLGEFASEGDPLGVKWRGLPFDPPTLHAQAKSAIHSVRHFGAGWCEAEIRAWFQGARATRPAP
;
A
#
# COMPACT_ATOMS: atom_id res chain seq x y z
N PRO A 1 10.45 5.23 -12.61
CA PRO A 1 9.43 6.22 -13.01
C PRO A 1 8.41 6.37 -11.87
N ILE A 2 7.85 7.56 -11.66
CA ILE A 2 6.90 7.84 -10.57
C ILE A 2 5.56 8.25 -11.18
N VAL A 3 4.48 7.56 -10.79
CA VAL A 3 3.11 8.01 -11.06
C VAL A 3 2.54 8.55 -9.78
N PHE A 4 2.18 9.83 -9.78
CA PHE A 4 1.49 10.44 -8.65
C PHE A 4 -0.02 10.32 -8.84
N ALA A 5 -0.72 9.85 -7.81
CA ALA A 5 -2.18 9.77 -7.78
C ALA A 5 -2.70 10.85 -6.84
N ALA A 6 -3.54 11.76 -7.33
CA ALA A 6 -4.13 12.81 -6.52
C ALA A 6 -5.65 12.89 -6.72
N ASN A 7 -6.35 13.27 -5.66
CA ASN A 7 -7.70 13.78 -5.76
C ASN A 7 -7.65 15.31 -5.86
N ALA A 8 -8.58 15.91 -6.60
CA ALA A 8 -8.67 17.34 -6.75
C ALA A 8 -8.93 18.00 -5.38
N GLY A 9 -8.24 19.12 -5.14
CA GLY A 9 -8.28 19.86 -3.88
C GLY A 9 -7.13 19.54 -2.91
N ALA A 10 -6.32 18.51 -3.18
CA ALA A 10 -5.07 18.23 -2.47
C ALA A 10 -3.91 18.16 -3.48
N PRO A 11 -3.49 19.31 -4.04
CA PRO A 11 -2.39 19.33 -5.00
C PRO A 11 -1.15 18.64 -4.41
N PRO A 12 -0.43 17.81 -5.19
CA PRO A 12 0.86 17.30 -4.76
C PRO A 12 1.78 18.45 -4.35
N PRO A 13 2.62 18.25 -3.31
CA PRO A 13 3.76 19.12 -3.06
C PRO A 13 4.56 19.34 -4.35
N GLU A 14 5.09 20.53 -4.55
CA GLU A 14 5.83 20.91 -5.76
C GLU A 14 6.97 19.92 -6.06
N SER A 15 7.71 19.53 -5.01
CA SER A 15 8.76 18.50 -5.09
C SER A 15 8.28 17.15 -5.63
N VAL A 16 7.02 16.78 -5.38
CA VAL A 16 6.43 15.54 -5.89
C VAL A 16 5.99 15.70 -7.33
N ARG A 17 5.48 16.87 -7.74
CA ARG A 17 5.16 17.16 -9.14
C ARG A 17 6.40 17.11 -10.02
N ASP A 18 7.48 17.75 -9.57
CA ASP A 18 8.73 17.82 -10.32
C ASP A 18 9.38 16.44 -10.48
N ALA A 19 9.18 15.56 -9.49
CA ALA A 19 9.66 14.18 -9.54
C ALA A 19 8.72 13.22 -10.30
N ALA A 20 7.45 13.57 -10.48
CA ALA A 20 6.45 12.70 -11.09
C ALA A 20 6.67 12.60 -12.61
N THR A 21 6.78 11.37 -13.10
CA THR A 21 6.79 11.07 -14.53
C THR A 21 5.38 11.12 -15.13
N ALA A 22 4.36 10.90 -14.31
CA ALA A 22 2.96 11.09 -14.68
C ALA A 22 2.14 11.50 -13.46
N LEU A 23 1.08 12.27 -13.71
CA LEU A 23 0.12 12.72 -12.71
C LEU A 23 -1.27 12.23 -13.11
N VAL A 24 -1.90 11.45 -12.24
CA VAL A 24 -3.29 11.00 -12.36
C VAL A 24 -4.11 11.76 -11.33
N GLU A 25 -4.82 12.78 -11.81
CA GLU A 25 -5.71 13.59 -11.01
C GLU A 25 -7.17 13.19 -11.25
N ARG A 26 -7.92 13.03 -10.16
CA ARG A 26 -9.35 12.84 -10.23
C ARG A 26 -10.07 14.10 -9.73
N PRO A 27 -11.03 14.66 -10.49
CA PRO A 27 -11.70 15.93 -10.14
C PRO A 27 -12.62 15.86 -8.91
N ALA A 28 -12.76 14.71 -8.25
CA ALA A 28 -13.64 14.51 -7.11
C ALA A 28 -12.95 14.84 -5.77
N PRO A 29 -13.66 15.44 -4.80
CA PRO A 29 -13.11 15.79 -3.50
C PRO A 29 -12.57 14.56 -2.75
N SER A 30 -11.43 14.75 -2.10
CA SER A 30 -10.71 13.70 -1.39
C SER A 30 -11.45 13.23 -0.14
N THR A 31 -11.75 11.93 -0.07
CA THR A 31 -11.90 11.24 1.21
C THR A 31 -10.84 10.14 1.30
N THR A 32 -10.39 9.83 2.52
CA THR A 32 -9.84 8.52 2.83
C THR A 32 -10.90 7.45 2.46
N TYR A 33 -10.53 6.18 2.28
CA TYR A 33 -11.46 5.06 1.95
C TYR A 33 -11.71 4.81 0.45
N GLY A 34 -12.91 4.33 0.11
CA GLY A 34 -13.27 3.83 -1.21
C GLY A 34 -12.97 4.76 -2.40
N PRO A 35 -13.23 6.07 -2.31
CA PRO A 35 -12.82 7.04 -3.33
C PRO A 35 -11.33 7.01 -3.66
N LEU A 36 -10.46 6.82 -2.67
CA LEU A 36 -9.02 6.66 -2.90
C LEU A 36 -8.70 5.36 -3.64
N ALA A 37 -9.44 4.27 -3.41
CA ALA A 37 -9.26 3.01 -4.14
C ALA A 37 -9.54 3.16 -5.64
N VAL A 38 -10.55 3.96 -6.00
CA VAL A 38 -10.85 4.28 -7.41
C VAL A 38 -9.69 5.06 -8.02
N THR A 39 -9.21 6.11 -7.36
CA THR A 39 -8.09 6.94 -7.83
C THR A 39 -6.80 6.14 -7.97
N LEU A 40 -6.48 5.29 -6.99
CA LEU A 40 -5.30 4.41 -7.07
C LEU A 40 -5.44 3.38 -8.19
N GLY A 41 -6.64 2.83 -8.42
CA GLY A 41 -6.87 1.92 -9.55
C GLY A 41 -6.62 2.59 -10.90
N MET A 42 -7.01 3.87 -11.06
CA MET A 42 -6.66 4.66 -12.24
C MET A 42 -5.15 4.87 -12.36
N ALA A 43 -4.48 5.20 -11.25
CA ALA A 43 -3.03 5.42 -11.24
C ALA A 43 -2.24 4.14 -11.57
N PHE A 44 -2.66 2.98 -11.06
CA PHE A 44 -2.06 1.71 -11.41
C PHE A 44 -2.23 1.38 -12.89
N ARG A 45 -3.44 1.55 -13.46
CA ARG A 45 -3.69 1.37 -14.90
C ARG A 45 -2.77 2.24 -15.74
N GLU A 46 -2.62 3.51 -15.37
CA GLU A 46 -1.75 4.45 -16.06
C GLU A 46 -0.27 4.04 -15.95
N ALA A 47 0.17 3.65 -14.75
CA ALA A 47 1.54 3.21 -14.52
C ALA A 47 1.90 2.02 -15.40
N ILE A 48 1.05 0.98 -15.42
CA ILE A 48 1.35 -0.23 -16.16
C ILE A 48 1.16 -0.12 -17.68
N ALA A 49 0.38 0.86 -18.13
CA ALA A 49 0.20 1.17 -19.55
C ALA A 49 1.40 1.96 -20.11
N ARG A 50 2.03 2.80 -19.27
CA ARG A 50 3.16 3.65 -19.67
C ARG A 50 4.52 3.01 -19.44
N PHE A 51 4.65 2.17 -18.42
CA PHE A 51 5.93 1.64 -17.99
C PHE A 51 5.95 0.12 -18.06
N ASP A 52 7.03 -0.40 -18.63
CA ASP A 52 7.37 -1.81 -18.55
C ASP A 52 7.97 -2.08 -17.16
N CYS A 53 7.11 -2.51 -16.23
CA CYS A 53 7.51 -2.87 -14.88
C CYS A 53 6.85 -4.17 -14.42
N GLU A 54 7.62 -4.98 -13.70
CA GLU A 54 7.16 -6.22 -13.09
C GLU A 54 6.55 -5.98 -11.69
N ILE A 55 6.97 -4.91 -11.01
CA ILE A 55 6.51 -4.56 -9.66
C ILE A 55 6.12 -3.09 -9.65
N ALA A 56 4.90 -2.80 -9.19
CA ALA A 56 4.48 -1.45 -8.88
C ALA A 56 4.63 -1.18 -7.38
N PHE A 57 5.34 -0.11 -7.04
CA PHE A 57 5.60 0.28 -5.66
C PHE A 57 4.69 1.44 -5.26
N ARG A 58 3.71 1.20 -4.38
CA ARG A 58 2.85 2.22 -3.80
C ARG A 58 3.49 2.76 -2.53
N VAL A 59 3.58 4.08 -2.44
CA VAL A 59 4.20 4.80 -1.32
C VAL A 59 3.37 6.04 -1.01
N ASP A 60 2.94 6.19 0.24
CA ASP A 60 2.27 7.40 0.71
C ASP A 60 3.25 8.59 0.76
N VAL A 61 2.73 9.82 0.67
CA VAL A 61 3.57 11.05 0.58
C VAL A 61 4.40 11.34 1.83
N ASP A 62 3.98 10.80 2.98
CA ASP A 62 4.65 10.86 4.27
C ASP A 62 5.35 9.55 4.63
N ALA A 63 5.67 8.73 3.63
CA ALA A 63 6.67 7.69 3.73
C ALA A 63 8.05 8.22 3.29
N LEU A 64 9.10 7.49 3.67
CA LEU A 64 10.48 7.82 3.31
C LEU A 64 11.22 6.56 2.87
N ILE A 65 11.87 6.64 1.70
CA ILE A 65 12.84 5.64 1.26
C ILE A 65 14.19 5.98 1.90
N THR A 66 14.65 5.09 2.77
CA THR A 66 15.83 5.27 3.64
C THR A 66 17.04 4.48 3.15
N GLY A 67 16.83 3.50 2.27
CA GLY A 67 17.89 2.64 1.73
C GLY A 67 17.52 1.96 0.42
N PRO A 68 18.50 1.30 -0.23
CA PRO A 68 18.29 0.51 -1.46
C PRO A 68 17.71 -0.88 -1.13
N GLY A 69 17.55 -1.74 -2.13
CA GLY A 69 17.28 -3.17 -1.94
C GLY A 69 15.81 -3.60 -1.92
N ILE A 70 14.87 -2.64 -1.91
CA ILE A 70 13.43 -2.95 -1.92
C ILE A 70 13.04 -3.72 -3.20
N PRO A 71 13.41 -3.28 -4.42
CA PRO A 71 13.03 -4.00 -5.63
C PRO A 71 13.58 -5.43 -5.67
N GLU A 72 14.85 -5.61 -5.28
CA GLU A 72 15.52 -6.91 -5.28
C GLU A 72 14.89 -7.87 -4.26
N ALA A 73 14.62 -7.39 -3.04
CA ALA A 73 13.97 -8.17 -2.00
C ALA A 73 12.52 -8.55 -2.39
N ALA A 74 11.78 -7.63 -3.03
CA ALA A 74 10.43 -7.90 -3.49
C ALA A 74 10.43 -8.92 -4.65
N ALA A 75 11.32 -8.76 -5.63
CA ALA A 75 11.49 -9.70 -6.74
C ALA A 75 11.83 -11.10 -6.22
N ALA A 76 12.77 -11.21 -5.27
CA ALA A 76 13.10 -12.49 -4.64
C ALA A 76 11.89 -13.12 -3.93
N ARG A 77 11.06 -12.33 -3.23
CA ARG A 77 9.86 -12.84 -2.55
C ARG A 77 8.79 -13.32 -3.55
N PHE A 78 8.54 -12.58 -4.62
CA PHE A 78 7.60 -12.97 -5.67
C PHE A 78 8.06 -14.18 -6.50
N ALA A 79 9.37 -14.35 -6.67
CA ALA A 79 9.96 -15.52 -7.32
C ALA A 79 9.88 -16.77 -6.44
N ALA A 80 10.09 -16.61 -5.12
CA ALA A 80 10.00 -17.72 -4.16
C ALA A 80 8.57 -18.25 -3.99
N ASP A 81 7.55 -17.40 -4.06
CA ASP A 81 6.14 -17.81 -4.09
C ASP A 81 5.36 -17.06 -5.17
N PRO A 82 5.17 -17.69 -6.35
CA PRO A 82 4.41 -17.11 -7.46
C PRO A 82 2.93 -16.82 -7.16
N ARG A 83 2.39 -17.32 -6.04
CA ARG A 83 1.01 -17.04 -5.64
C ARG A 83 0.89 -15.66 -5.00
N ILE A 84 1.97 -15.08 -4.47
CA ILE A 84 1.92 -13.77 -3.86
C ILE A 84 1.65 -12.73 -4.94
N GLY A 85 0.58 -11.95 -4.75
CA GLY A 85 0.21 -10.83 -5.62
C GLY A 85 0.57 -9.47 -5.02
N LEU A 86 0.54 -9.36 -3.68
CA LEU A 86 0.71 -8.10 -2.95
C LEU A 86 1.60 -8.32 -1.72
N LEU A 87 2.60 -7.47 -1.56
CA LEU A 87 3.53 -7.42 -0.43
C LEU A 87 3.28 -6.17 0.42
N GLY A 88 3.36 -6.32 1.74
CA GLY A 88 3.34 -5.22 2.69
C GLY A 88 3.26 -5.70 4.13
N ALA A 89 2.93 -4.81 5.07
CA ALA A 89 2.65 -5.19 6.46
C ALA A 89 1.25 -5.81 6.55
N CYS A 90 1.16 -7.13 6.70
CA CYS A 90 -0.10 -7.88 6.55
C CYS A 90 -0.65 -8.33 7.90
N ALA A 91 -0.08 -9.40 8.45
CA ALA A 91 -0.56 -10.05 9.67
C ALA A 91 0.06 -9.42 10.92
N PHE A 92 1.30 -8.95 10.78
CA PHE A 92 2.06 -8.39 11.88
C PHE A 92 2.39 -6.92 11.61
N ALA A 93 2.39 -6.12 12.67
CA ALA A 93 3.00 -4.81 12.64
C ALA A 93 4.52 -4.95 12.59
N SER A 94 5.23 -3.86 12.24
CA SER A 94 6.70 -3.90 12.15
C SER A 94 7.35 -4.21 13.50
N GLU A 95 6.67 -3.91 14.61
CA GLU A 95 7.06 -4.31 15.97
C GLU A 95 6.80 -5.79 16.32
N GLY A 96 6.29 -6.59 15.40
CA GLY A 96 6.01 -8.02 15.58
C GLY A 96 4.66 -8.33 16.25
N SER A 97 3.91 -7.31 16.68
CA SER A 97 2.57 -7.51 17.24
C SER A 97 1.57 -7.90 16.15
N ALA A 98 0.63 -8.81 16.46
CA ALA A 98 -0.46 -9.14 15.55
C ALA A 98 -1.35 -7.92 15.31
N ARG A 99 -1.77 -7.69 14.05
CA ARG A 99 -2.68 -6.60 13.70
C ARG A 99 -4.12 -6.97 14.03
N ASP A 100 -4.82 -6.05 14.67
CA ASP A 100 -6.26 -6.16 14.86
C ASP A 100 -7.00 -5.66 13.61
N VAL A 101 -7.68 -6.59 12.93
CA VAL A 101 -8.50 -6.33 11.73
C VAL A 101 -10.00 -6.42 12.01
N SER A 102 -10.41 -6.51 13.28
CA SER A 102 -11.82 -6.68 13.68
C SER A 102 -12.71 -5.53 13.21
N TYR A 103 -12.24 -4.29 13.37
CA TYR A 103 -12.96 -3.08 12.94
C TYR A 103 -13.21 -3.05 11.42
N PRO A 104 -12.19 -3.14 10.55
CA PRO A 104 -12.43 -3.18 9.10
C PRO A 104 -13.20 -4.43 8.67
N ALA A 105 -13.07 -5.57 9.35
CA ALA A 105 -13.90 -6.75 9.08
C ALA A 105 -15.38 -6.48 9.35
N ALA A 106 -15.72 -5.76 10.43
CA ALA A 106 -17.10 -5.37 10.72
C ALA A 106 -17.68 -4.45 9.62
N ILE A 107 -16.88 -3.50 9.11
CA ILE A 107 -17.28 -2.65 7.96
C ILE A 107 -17.52 -3.50 6.72
N LEU A 108 -16.59 -4.41 6.38
CA LEU A 108 -16.71 -5.27 5.19
C LEU A 108 -18.00 -6.08 5.23
N ARG A 109 -18.31 -6.72 6.37
CA ARG A 109 -19.55 -7.50 6.53
C ARG A 109 -20.80 -6.63 6.38
N ALA A 110 -20.79 -5.44 6.99
CA ALA A 110 -21.91 -4.52 6.93
C ALA A 110 -22.12 -3.93 5.52
N GLU A 111 -21.04 -3.72 4.76
CA GLU A 111 -21.14 -3.19 3.39
C GLU A 111 -21.48 -4.28 2.38
N ALA A 112 -20.94 -5.49 2.53
CA ALA A 112 -21.28 -6.63 1.68
C ALA A 112 -22.73 -7.12 1.83
N SER A 113 -23.41 -6.84 2.95
CA SER A 113 -24.82 -7.19 3.15
C SER A 113 -25.81 -6.19 2.57
N ARG A 114 -25.33 -5.07 2.00
CA ARG A 114 -26.19 -4.05 1.38
C ARG A 114 -26.81 -4.57 0.09
N ASP A 115 -28.09 -4.27 -0.13
CA ASP A 115 -28.74 -4.52 -1.42
C ASP A 115 -28.58 -3.34 -2.39
N ASP A 116 -27.33 -3.01 -2.69
CA ASP A 116 -26.98 -1.98 -3.65
C ASP A 116 -25.79 -2.44 -4.52
N PRO A 117 -25.38 -1.66 -5.56
CA PRO A 117 -24.26 -2.07 -6.42
C PRO A 117 -22.95 -2.33 -5.68
N LEU A 118 -22.65 -1.56 -4.62
CA LEU A 118 -21.46 -1.78 -3.80
C LEU A 118 -21.55 -3.10 -3.04
N GLY A 119 -22.67 -3.36 -2.35
CA GLY A 119 -22.84 -4.57 -1.55
C GLY A 119 -22.79 -5.84 -2.39
N ARG A 120 -23.43 -5.84 -3.58
CA ARG A 120 -23.33 -6.96 -4.53
C ARG A 120 -21.90 -7.20 -5.01
N LEU A 121 -21.16 -6.13 -5.33
CA LEU A 121 -19.75 -6.24 -5.72
C LEU A 121 -18.90 -6.80 -4.57
N LEU A 122 -18.99 -6.21 -3.37
CA LEU A 122 -18.22 -6.64 -2.22
C LEU A 122 -18.54 -8.09 -1.83
N MET A 123 -19.81 -8.49 -1.88
CA MET A 123 -20.22 -9.88 -1.63
C MET A 123 -19.59 -10.84 -2.64
N ALA A 124 -19.62 -10.52 -3.94
CA ALA A 124 -19.00 -11.34 -4.96
C ALA A 124 -17.48 -11.46 -4.75
N LEU A 125 -16.80 -10.34 -4.54
CA LEU A 125 -15.36 -10.32 -4.24
C LEU A 125 -15.02 -11.11 -2.98
N TRP A 126 -15.85 -10.98 -1.94
CA TRP A 126 -15.65 -11.65 -0.67
C TRP A 126 -15.84 -13.15 -0.79
N ILE A 127 -16.90 -13.64 -1.46
CA ILE A 127 -17.10 -15.08 -1.73
C ILE A 127 -15.89 -15.66 -2.47
N ASP A 128 -15.47 -15.01 -3.57
CA ASP A 128 -14.31 -15.43 -4.35
C ASP A 128 -13.04 -15.44 -3.48
N ALA A 129 -12.82 -14.40 -2.66
CA ALA A 129 -11.65 -14.32 -1.80
C ALA A 129 -11.67 -15.42 -0.71
N LYS A 130 -12.83 -15.70 -0.10
CA LYS A 130 -12.98 -16.79 0.88
C LYS A 130 -12.63 -18.14 0.28
N ALA A 131 -13.01 -18.39 -0.99
CA ALA A 131 -12.63 -19.60 -1.70
C ALA A 131 -11.11 -19.76 -1.85
N HIS A 132 -10.36 -18.65 -1.80
CA HIS A 132 -8.88 -18.62 -1.84
C HIS A 132 -8.23 -18.44 -0.45
N GLY A 133 -8.97 -18.73 0.62
CA GLY A 133 -8.46 -18.72 2.00
C GLY A 133 -8.40 -17.34 2.65
N TYR A 134 -9.15 -16.36 2.15
CA TYR A 134 -9.18 -15.01 2.71
C TYR A 134 -9.65 -14.98 4.17
N CYS A 135 -8.87 -14.34 5.03
CA CYS A 135 -9.34 -13.93 6.36
C CYS A 135 -10.01 -12.56 6.27
N ASP A 136 -11.14 -12.38 6.96
CA ASP A 136 -11.94 -11.17 6.79
C ASP A 136 -11.13 -9.90 7.11
N ALA A 137 -11.08 -8.98 6.14
CA ALA A 137 -10.28 -7.76 6.18
C ALA A 137 -8.76 -7.97 6.34
N GLU A 138 -8.19 -9.13 5.97
CA GLU A 138 -6.74 -9.21 5.78
C GLU A 138 -6.30 -8.27 4.65
N HIS A 139 -5.24 -7.50 4.89
CA HIS A 139 -4.71 -6.53 3.93
C HIS A 139 -3.27 -6.15 4.24
N ALA A 140 -2.51 -5.81 3.21
CA ALA A 140 -1.26 -5.08 3.36
C ALA A 140 -1.58 -3.63 3.75
N ASN A 141 -0.97 -3.09 4.80
CA ASN A 141 -1.17 -1.70 5.22
C ASN A 141 -0.93 -0.73 4.04
N GLY A 142 -1.89 0.16 3.78
CA GLY A 142 -1.90 1.02 2.58
C GLY A 142 -0.68 1.92 2.42
N CYS A 143 0.02 2.22 3.51
CA CYS A 143 1.07 3.21 3.54
C CYS A 143 2.25 2.94 2.59
N VAL A 144 2.67 1.68 2.53
CA VAL A 144 3.75 1.22 1.66
C VAL A 144 3.45 -0.23 1.29
N SER A 145 3.28 -0.50 -0.01
CA SER A 145 2.99 -1.85 -0.50
C SER A 145 3.53 -2.04 -1.92
N LEU A 146 3.83 -3.29 -2.27
CA LEU A 146 4.32 -3.65 -3.60
C LEU A 146 3.38 -4.66 -4.23
N ILE A 147 2.93 -4.39 -5.45
CA ILE A 147 2.03 -5.28 -6.17
C ILE A 147 2.73 -5.80 -7.42
N HIS A 148 2.66 -7.11 -7.64
CA HIS A 148 3.22 -7.74 -8.82
C HIS A 148 2.35 -7.48 -10.04
N ARG A 149 2.98 -7.27 -11.20
CA ARG A 149 2.33 -6.96 -12.47
C ARG A 149 1.23 -7.97 -12.84
N ARG A 150 1.51 -9.28 -12.71
CA ARG A 150 0.52 -10.35 -12.89
C ARG A 150 -0.79 -10.16 -12.10
N ALA A 151 -0.72 -9.66 -10.86
CA ALA A 151 -1.90 -9.42 -10.04
C ALA A 151 -2.65 -8.16 -10.49
N LEU A 152 -1.90 -7.11 -10.89
CA LEU A 152 -2.49 -5.92 -11.51
C LEU A 152 -3.20 -6.24 -12.83
N ASP A 153 -2.54 -6.97 -13.73
CA ASP A 153 -3.10 -7.37 -15.02
C ASP A 153 -4.38 -8.20 -14.83
N ALA A 154 -4.36 -9.17 -13.91
CA ALA A 154 -5.56 -9.95 -13.58
C ALA A 154 -6.69 -9.06 -13.02
N ALA A 155 -6.37 -8.12 -12.14
CA ALA A 155 -7.36 -7.21 -11.56
C ALA A 155 -7.95 -6.22 -12.57
N ILE A 156 -7.14 -5.83 -13.57
CA ILE A 156 -7.54 -4.96 -14.67
C ILE A 156 -8.41 -5.71 -15.66
N ALA A 157 -7.99 -6.92 -16.07
CA ALA A 157 -8.73 -7.78 -16.97
C ALA A 157 -10.10 -8.21 -16.40
N ALA A 158 -10.18 -8.40 -15.08
CA ALA A 158 -11.43 -8.68 -14.39
C ALA A 158 -12.30 -7.43 -14.13
N GLU A 159 -11.85 -6.23 -14.54
CA GLU A 159 -12.50 -4.94 -14.28
C GLU A 159 -12.74 -4.64 -12.79
N ARG A 160 -11.96 -5.27 -11.90
CA ARG A 160 -12.09 -5.14 -10.43
C ARG A 160 -11.20 -4.03 -9.85
N LEU A 161 -10.09 -3.71 -10.50
CA LEU A 161 -9.17 -2.67 -10.02
C LEU A 161 -9.78 -1.27 -10.18
N GLY A 162 -9.98 -0.58 -9.05
CA GLY A 162 -10.56 0.77 -9.01
C GLY A 162 -12.02 0.82 -9.46
N HIS A 163 -12.79 -0.25 -9.24
CA HIS A 163 -14.17 -0.34 -9.71
C HIS A 163 -15.01 0.84 -9.18
N PRO A 164 -15.82 1.54 -10.03
CA PRO A 164 -16.52 2.77 -9.65
C PRO A 164 -17.43 2.64 -8.42
N ALA A 165 -18.03 1.47 -8.19
CA ALA A 165 -18.87 1.23 -7.00
C ALA A 165 -18.11 1.43 -5.67
N PHE A 166 -16.78 1.30 -5.66
CA PHE A 166 -15.97 1.57 -4.48
C PHE A 166 -16.08 3.02 -3.99
N GLU A 167 -16.54 3.97 -4.81
CA GLU A 167 -16.76 5.36 -4.38
C GLU A 167 -17.66 5.46 -3.13
N ALA A 168 -18.61 4.53 -2.98
CA ALA A 168 -19.54 4.51 -1.86
C ALA A 168 -19.03 3.76 -0.62
N SER A 169 -17.82 3.18 -0.69
CA SER A 169 -17.27 2.31 0.35
C SER A 169 -16.59 3.10 1.46
N ARG A 170 -16.80 2.67 2.71
CA ARG A 170 -16.05 3.17 3.88
C ARG A 170 -14.84 2.31 4.22
N LEU A 171 -14.58 1.25 3.46
CA LEU A 171 -13.35 0.47 3.60
C LEU A 171 -12.14 1.27 3.10
N GLY A 172 -11.02 1.09 3.79
CA GLY A 172 -9.70 1.54 3.31
C GLY A 172 -9.41 0.99 1.92
N GLU A 173 -8.70 1.79 1.13
CA GLU A 173 -8.31 1.42 -0.23
C GLU A 173 -7.39 0.20 -0.26
N ASP A 174 -6.61 0.01 0.80
CA ASP A 174 -5.73 -1.12 1.01
C ASP A 174 -6.50 -2.43 1.27
N ILE A 175 -7.60 -2.36 2.01
CA ILE A 175 -8.54 -3.47 2.21
C ILE A 175 -9.22 -3.82 0.89
N LEU A 176 -9.69 -2.82 0.14
CA LEU A 176 -10.33 -3.05 -1.16
C LEU A 176 -9.35 -3.66 -2.18
N LEU A 177 -8.12 -3.17 -2.23
CA LEU A 177 -7.07 -3.73 -3.08
C LEU A 177 -6.74 -5.17 -2.69
N ALA A 178 -6.55 -5.45 -1.39
CA ALA A 178 -6.30 -6.80 -0.90
C ALA A 178 -7.47 -7.74 -1.23
N LEU A 179 -8.72 -7.30 -1.03
CA LEU A 179 -9.90 -8.09 -1.35
C LEU A 179 -9.95 -8.43 -2.86
N VAL A 180 -9.66 -7.46 -3.73
CA VAL A 180 -9.56 -7.71 -5.19
C VAL A 180 -8.47 -8.72 -5.51
N VAL A 181 -7.25 -8.54 -4.98
CA VAL A 181 -6.12 -9.46 -5.21
C VAL A 181 -6.47 -10.89 -4.75
N ARG A 182 -7.09 -11.03 -3.58
CA ARG A 182 -7.46 -12.32 -2.99
C ARG A 182 -8.63 -12.97 -3.73
N SER A 183 -9.58 -12.19 -4.24
CA SER A 183 -10.68 -12.68 -5.08
C SER A 183 -10.19 -13.34 -6.39
N LEU A 184 -8.97 -13.02 -6.82
CA LEU A 184 -8.36 -13.51 -8.06
C LEU A 184 -7.38 -14.68 -7.83
N GLY A 185 -7.33 -15.24 -6.62
CA GLY A 185 -6.52 -16.41 -6.30
C GLY A 185 -5.08 -16.13 -5.88
N PHE A 186 -4.66 -14.86 -5.86
CA PHE A 186 -3.36 -14.47 -5.31
C PHE A 186 -3.37 -14.49 -3.78
N THR A 187 -2.20 -14.46 -3.15
CA THR A 187 -2.00 -14.33 -1.70
C THR A 187 -1.35 -13.00 -1.34
N LEU A 188 -1.46 -12.62 -0.07
CA LEU A 188 -0.70 -11.52 0.51
C LEU A 188 0.59 -12.07 1.11
N GLY A 189 1.70 -11.36 0.94
CA GLY A 189 2.98 -11.71 1.53
C GLY A 189 3.43 -10.67 2.54
N GLU A 190 3.80 -11.14 3.73
CA GLU A 190 4.38 -10.29 4.77
C GLU A 190 5.73 -9.72 4.29
N PHE A 191 5.91 -8.42 4.48
CA PHE A 191 7.09 -7.69 4.00
C PHE A 191 7.51 -6.56 4.96
N ALA A 192 7.04 -6.61 6.20
CA ALA A 192 7.42 -5.67 7.26
C ALA A 192 7.98 -6.35 8.53
N SER A 193 8.21 -7.66 8.51
CA SER A 193 8.76 -8.40 9.65
C SER A 193 10.23 -8.09 9.93
N GLU A 194 10.81 -8.74 10.94
CA GLU A 194 12.24 -8.73 11.17
C GLU A 194 13.01 -9.22 9.92
N GLY A 195 14.02 -8.47 9.50
CA GLY A 195 14.78 -8.74 8.27
C GLY A 195 14.12 -8.26 6.97
N ASP A 196 12.82 -7.93 6.99
CA ASP A 196 12.15 -7.33 5.83
C ASP A 196 12.41 -5.82 5.72
N PRO A 197 12.37 -5.23 4.52
CA PRO A 197 12.77 -3.85 4.30
C PRO A 197 11.76 -2.80 4.78
N LEU A 198 10.50 -3.17 5.05
CA LEU A 198 9.48 -2.19 5.45
C LEU A 198 9.46 -1.99 6.98
N GLY A 199 9.48 -0.73 7.40
CA GLY A 199 9.27 -0.28 8.78
C GLY A 199 8.07 0.64 8.84
N VAL A 200 6.87 0.07 8.73
CA VAL A 200 5.62 0.83 8.55
C VAL A 200 4.61 0.61 9.66
N LYS A 201 3.85 1.68 9.94
CA LYS A 201 2.71 1.72 10.86
C LYS A 201 1.69 2.73 10.35
N TRP A 202 0.41 2.52 10.68
CA TRP A 202 -0.68 3.40 10.23
C TRP A 202 -0.58 4.84 10.79
N ARG A 203 0.04 5.01 11.96
CA ARG A 203 0.28 6.31 12.62
C ARG A 203 1.63 6.32 13.32
N GLY A 204 2.42 7.35 13.02
CA GLY A 204 3.80 7.50 13.47
C GLY A 204 4.71 6.39 12.95
N LEU A 205 5.98 6.43 13.34
CA LEU A 205 6.92 5.35 13.07
C LEU A 205 6.73 4.18 14.07
N PRO A 206 7.04 2.93 13.65
CA PRO A 206 7.02 1.80 14.58
C PRO A 206 8.20 1.82 15.57
N PHE A 207 9.34 2.41 15.19
CA PHE A 207 10.54 2.56 16.02
C PHE A 207 11.18 3.94 15.79
N ASP A 208 12.13 4.34 16.65
CA ASP A 208 12.92 5.54 16.45
C ASP A 208 13.85 5.42 15.21
N PRO A 209 14.29 6.54 14.62
CA PRO A 209 15.14 6.51 13.42
C PRO A 209 16.45 5.69 13.56
N PRO A 210 17.24 5.82 14.66
CA PRO A 210 18.38 4.93 14.90
C PRO A 210 18.04 3.44 14.85
N THR A 211 16.96 3.02 15.53
CA THR A 211 16.53 1.61 15.54
C THR A 211 16.11 1.13 14.15
N LEU A 212 15.32 1.92 13.41
CA LEU A 212 14.92 1.59 12.03
C LEU A 212 16.12 1.40 11.09
N HIS A 213 17.14 2.24 11.24
CA HIS A 213 18.37 2.15 10.47
C HIS A 213 19.20 0.92 10.86
N ALA A 214 19.34 0.64 12.15
CA ALA A 214 20.03 -0.55 12.65
C ALA A 214 19.38 -1.85 12.14
N GLN A 215 18.05 -1.86 12.00
CA GLN A 215 17.27 -2.95 11.41
C GLN A 215 17.31 -2.99 9.87
N ALA A 216 18.10 -2.12 9.22
CA ALA A 216 18.20 -2.00 7.77
C ALA A 216 16.85 -1.78 7.04
N LYS A 217 15.88 -1.14 7.71
CA LYS A 217 14.62 -0.75 7.07
C LYS A 217 14.91 0.27 5.97
N SER A 218 14.39 -0.02 4.77
CA SER A 218 14.67 0.73 3.54
C SER A 218 13.48 1.56 3.06
N ALA A 219 12.28 1.30 3.57
CA ALA A 219 11.12 2.17 3.44
C ALA A 219 10.36 2.24 4.77
N ILE A 220 10.05 3.46 5.23
CA ILE A 220 9.43 3.70 6.53
C ILE A 220 8.20 4.60 6.41
N HIS A 221 7.22 4.39 7.29
CA HIS A 221 6.01 5.20 7.37
C HIS A 221 5.35 5.07 8.77
N SER A 222 4.70 6.09 9.32
CA SER A 222 4.60 7.46 8.81
C SER A 222 5.73 8.29 9.39
N VAL A 223 6.41 9.11 8.59
CA VAL A 223 7.47 9.98 9.11
C VAL A 223 6.95 11.20 9.85
N ARG A 224 5.63 11.35 10.08
CA ARG A 224 5.07 12.52 10.77
C ARG A 224 5.62 12.72 12.18
N HIS A 225 5.78 11.64 12.94
CA HIS A 225 6.33 11.68 14.30
C HIS A 225 6.77 10.31 14.83
N PHE A 226 7.60 10.31 15.87
CA PHE A 226 7.86 9.16 16.74
C PHE A 226 7.96 9.59 18.21
N GLY A 227 7.06 9.07 19.05
CA GLY A 227 6.96 9.49 20.45
C GLY A 227 6.77 11.01 20.59
N ALA A 228 7.30 11.58 21.67
CA ALA A 228 7.33 13.02 21.92
C ALA A 228 8.63 13.71 21.44
N GLY A 229 9.63 12.92 21.02
CA GLY A 229 10.99 13.41 20.76
C GLY A 229 11.38 13.56 19.30
N TRP A 230 10.50 13.18 18.36
CA TRP A 230 10.79 13.24 16.94
C TRP A 230 9.60 13.78 16.16
N CYS A 231 9.80 14.93 15.50
CA CYS A 231 8.93 15.44 14.46
C CYS A 231 9.42 15.02 13.06
N GLU A 232 8.59 15.25 12.05
CA GLU A 232 8.91 14.90 10.66
C GLU A 232 10.22 15.47 10.15
N ALA A 233 10.51 16.75 10.46
CA ALA A 233 11.73 17.40 10.01
C ALA A 233 12.97 16.72 10.59
N GLU A 234 12.94 16.36 11.88
CA GLU A 234 14.03 15.68 12.58
C GLU A 234 14.25 14.26 12.04
N ILE A 235 13.17 13.52 11.78
CA ILE A 235 13.22 12.18 11.18
C ILE A 235 13.89 12.25 9.80
N ARG A 236 13.44 13.16 8.93
CA ARG A 236 13.99 13.31 7.57
C ARG A 236 15.46 13.74 7.61
N ALA A 237 15.81 14.69 8.47
CA ALA A 237 17.19 15.17 8.63
C ALA A 237 18.12 14.05 9.12
N TRP A 238 17.67 13.22 10.06
CA TRP A 238 18.45 12.10 10.58
C TRP A 238 18.80 11.09 9.47
N PHE A 239 17.81 10.66 8.68
CA PHE A 239 18.06 9.72 7.57
C PHE A 239 18.86 10.35 6.43
N GLN A 240 18.75 11.66 6.21
CA GLN A 240 19.61 12.36 5.27
C GLN A 240 21.08 12.32 5.73
N GLY A 241 21.35 12.57 7.01
CA GLY A 241 22.69 12.45 7.59
C GLY A 241 23.25 11.03 7.50
N ALA A 242 22.44 10.02 7.83
CA ALA A 242 22.84 8.62 7.77
C ALA A 242 23.17 8.12 6.35
N ARG A 243 22.58 8.73 5.30
CA ARG A 243 22.95 8.43 3.90
C ARG A 243 24.31 9.00 3.53
N ALA A 244 24.66 10.19 4.02
CA ALA A 244 25.93 10.84 3.70
C ALA A 244 27.15 10.09 4.27
N THR A 245 26.95 9.30 5.32
CA THR A 245 28.01 8.52 5.98
C THR A 245 28.11 7.07 5.49
N ARG A 246 27.16 6.62 4.65
CA ARG A 246 27.18 5.25 4.12
C ARG A 246 28.22 5.20 2.98
N PRO A 247 29.22 4.29 3.04
CA PRO A 247 30.10 4.09 1.89
C PRO A 247 29.25 3.69 0.69
N ALA A 248 29.59 4.22 -0.49
CA ALA A 248 28.94 3.83 -1.72
C ALA A 248 29.06 2.29 -1.90
N PRO A 249 27.99 1.62 -2.36
CA PRO A 249 28.02 0.18 -2.63
C PRO A 249 29.09 -0.19 -3.66
#